data_AF-A0A1I7YR33-F1
#
_entry.id   AF-A0A1I7YR33-F1
#
_cell.length_a   1.000
_cell.length_b   1.000
_cell.length_c   1.000
_cell.angle_alpha   90.00
_cell.angle_beta   90.00
_cell.angle_gamma   90.00
#
_symmetry.space_group_name_H-M   'P 1'
#
loop_
_entity.id
_entity.type
_entity.pdbx_description
1 polymer ?
#
loop_
_entity_poly.entity_id
_entity_poly.type
_entity_poly.pdbx_seq_one_letter_code
_entity_poly.pdbx_strand_id
1 'polypeptide(L)' 'VNLEAEVRKATQAALEAGPKPDTFSLAQAKIELLMSQGPYANFLQSPIYLGLLKSHAEDAKSSQSA' A
#
# COMPACT_ATOMS: atom_id res chain seq x y z
N VAL A 1 -8.74 1.00 9.30
CA VAL A 1 -7.32 0.58 9.32
C VAL A 1 -6.85 0.43 10.75
N ASN A 2 -5.96 -0.52 11.06
CA ASN A 2 -5.45 -0.69 12.43
C ASN A 2 -4.37 0.38 12.68
N LEU A 3 -4.65 1.30 13.59
CA LEU A 3 -3.77 2.43 13.93
C LEU A 3 -3.61 2.51 15.44
N GLU A 4 -2.46 3.00 15.88
CA GLU A 4 -2.21 3.33 17.29
C GLU A 4 -3.23 4.36 17.80
N ALA A 5 -3.60 4.27 19.08
CA ALA A 5 -4.62 5.16 19.66
C ALA A 5 -4.24 6.65 19.56
N GLU A 6 -2.96 6.97 19.65
CA GLU A 6 -2.44 8.33 19.52
C GLU A 6 -2.64 8.89 18.11
N VAL A 7 -2.40 8.08 17.08
CA VAL A 7 -2.60 8.47 15.68
C VAL A 7 -4.08 8.74 15.40
N ARG A 8 -4.99 7.95 15.98
CA ARG A 8 -6.44 8.20 15.87
C ARG A 8 -6.84 9.52 16.52
N LYS A 9 -6.33 9.81 17.72
CA LYS A 9 -6.59 11.08 18.42
C LYS A 9 -6.07 12.28 17.62
N ALA A 10 -4.85 12.19 17.07
CA ALA A 10 -4.28 13.25 16.24
C ALA A 10 -5.10 13.50 14.97
N THR A 11 -5.56 12.42 14.32
CA THR A 11 -6.43 12.52 13.14
C THR A 11 -7.78 13.16 13.48
N GLN A 12 -8.37 12.80 14.63
CA GLN A 12 -9.62 13.39 15.09
C GLN A 12 -9.47 14.89 15.39
N ALA A 13 -8.39 15.30 16.08
CA ALA A 13 -8.11 16.70 16.34
C ALA A 13 -7.91 17.50 15.03
N ALA A 14 -7.22 16.91 14.04
CA ALA A 14 -7.05 17.54 12.72
C ALA A 14 -8.39 17.69 11.97
N LEU A 15 -9.30 16.72 12.10
CA LEU A 15 -10.66 16.81 11.55
C LEU A 15 -11.49 17.91 12.22
N GLU A 16 -11.44 17.99 13.54
CA GLU A 16 -12.16 19.01 14.33
C GLU A 16 -11.63 20.42 14.06
N ALA A 17 -10.36 20.56 13.72
CA ALA A 17 -9.74 21.83 13.31
C ALA A 17 -10.13 22.30 11.90
N GLY A 18 -10.94 21.53 11.18
CA GLY A 18 -11.34 21.79 9.81
C GLY A 18 -10.55 20.92 8.82
N PRO A 19 -11.21 20.04 8.06
CA PRO A 19 -10.52 19.10 7.18
C PRO A 19 -9.76 19.82 6.07
N LYS A 20 -8.47 19.50 5.99
CA LYS A 20 -7.52 19.93 4.97
C LYS A 20 -7.00 18.72 4.18
N PRO A 21 -6.37 18.91 3.00
CA PRO A 21 -5.81 17.81 2.22
C PRO A 21 -4.80 16.92 2.99
N ASP A 22 -4.14 17.46 4.01
CA ASP A 22 -3.14 16.79 4.84
C ASP A 22 -3.70 16.19 6.16
N THR A 23 -5.01 16.27 6.39
CA THR A 23 -5.67 15.80 7.65
C THR A 23 -5.28 14.38 8.04
N PHE A 24 -5.09 13.51 7.04
CA PHE A 24 -4.79 12.09 7.25
C PHE A 24 -3.34 11.74 6.99
N SER A 25 -2.45 12.69 6.68
CA SER A 25 -1.07 12.39 6.26
C SER A 25 -0.31 11.54 7.28
N LEU A 26 -0.47 11.82 8.58
CA LEU A 26 0.14 11.01 9.64
C LEU A 26 -0.41 9.57 9.67
N ALA A 27 -1.73 9.43 9.58
CA ALA A 27 -2.40 8.13 9.58
C ALA A 27 -2.02 7.31 8.33
N GLN A 28 -1.97 7.96 7.17
CA GLN A 28 -1.54 7.36 5.91
C GLN A 28 -0.11 6.84 6.00
N ALA A 29 0.84 7.68 6.44
CA ALA A 29 2.24 7.29 6.58
C ALA A 29 2.43 6.07 7.50
N LYS A 30 1.64 5.98 8.59
CA LYS A 30 1.68 4.83 9.50
C LYS A 30 1.16 3.54 8.85
N ILE A 31 0.12 3.63 8.01
CA ILE A 31 -0.38 2.48 7.26
C ILE A 31 0.57 2.05 6.16
N GLU A 32 1.15 3.01 5.43
CA GLU A 32 2.16 2.72 4.41
C GLU A 32 3.37 1.98 5.01
N LEU A 33 3.84 2.41 6.18
CA LEU A 33 4.91 1.72 6.91
C LEU A 33 4.48 0.31 7.35
N LEU A 34 3.27 0.15 7.88
CA LEU A 34 2.74 -1.16 8.27
C LEU A 34 2.70 -2.10 7.05
N MET A 35 2.26 -1.59 5.91
CA MET A 35 2.22 -2.34 4.65
C MET A 35 3.62 -2.73 4.19
N SER A 36 4.59 -1.82 4.24
CA SER A 36 5.95 -2.11 3.78
C SER A 36 6.67 -3.16 4.62
N GLN A 37 6.32 -3.29 5.89
CA GLN A 37 6.98 -4.21 6.83
C GLN A 37 6.50 -5.67 6.75
N GLY A 38 5.37 -5.96 6.11
CA GLY A 38 4.85 -7.33 6.07
C GLY A 38 3.93 -7.61 4.89
N PRO A 39 2.75 -6.98 4.82
CA PRO A 39 1.77 -7.23 3.76
C PRO A 39 2.36 -7.10 2.34
N TYR A 40 3.22 -6.11 2.11
CA TYR A 40 3.86 -5.91 0.81
C TYR A 40 4.86 -7.01 0.49
N ALA A 41 5.73 -7.40 1.43
CA ALA A 41 6.66 -8.51 1.24
C ALA A 41 5.93 -9.84 0.96
N ASN A 42 4.84 -10.09 1.69
CA ASN A 42 3.99 -11.27 1.46
C ASN A 42 3.28 -11.22 0.11
N PHE A 43 2.83 -10.04 -0.32
CA PHE A 43 2.23 -9.85 -1.63
C PHE A 43 3.21 -10.21 -2.76
N LEU A 44 4.48 -9.79 -2.65
CA LEU A 44 5.51 -10.12 -3.65
C LEU A 44 5.80 -11.63 -3.77
N GLN A 45 5.46 -12.42 -2.76
CA GLN A 45 5.58 -13.89 -2.79
C GLN A 45 4.26 -14.58 -3.16
N SER A 46 3.16 -13.83 -3.23
CA SER A 46 1.84 -14.39 -3.46
C SER A 46 1.67 -14.92 -4.90
N PRO A 47 0.80 -15.93 -5.11
CA PRO A 47 0.48 -16.42 -6.45
C PRO A 47 -0.05 -15.33 -7.39
N ILE A 48 -0.70 -14.29 -6.83
CA ILE A 48 -1.25 -13.17 -7.60
C ILE A 48 -0.10 -12.41 -8.26
N TYR A 49 0.88 -11.97 -7.48
CA TYR A 49 2.02 -11.22 -8.00
C TYR A 49 2.90 -12.08 -8.92
N LEU A 50 3.18 -13.33 -8.52
CA LEU A 50 3.96 -14.26 -9.34
C LEU A 50 3.25 -14.62 -10.65
N GLY A 51 1.92 -14.66 -10.66
CA GLY A 51 1.11 -14.84 -11.86
C GLY A 51 1.31 -13.70 -12.86
N LEU A 52 1.30 -12.44 -12.39
CA LEU A 52 1.55 -11.26 -13.23
C LEU A 52 2.95 -11.30 -13.88
N LEU A 53 3.97 -11.71 -13.13
CA LEU A 53 5.33 -11.87 -13.67
C LEU A 53 5.41 -12.94 -14.75
N LYS A 54 4.69 -14.05 -14.59
CA LYS A 54 4.65 -15.11 -15.61
C LYS A 54 3.97 -14.65 -16.88
N SER A 55 2.81 -13.99 -16.78
CA SER A 55 2.11 -13.42 -17.96
C SER A 55 3.01 -12.46 -18.72
N HIS A 56 3.69 -11.55 -18.02
CA HIS A 56 4.61 -10.60 -18.66
C HIS A 56 5.82 -11.30 -19.32
N ALA A 57 6.33 -12.38 -18.74
CA ALA A 57 7.41 -13.16 -19.34
C ALA A 57 6.97 -13.92 -20.60
N GLU A 58 5.70 -14.33 -20.68
CA GLU A 58 5.14 -14.97 -21.88
C GLU A 58 4.87 -13.96 -22.99
N ASP A 59 4.35 -12.77 -22.67
CA ASP A 59 4.17 -11.67 -23.62
C ASP A 59 5.50 -11.18 -24.22
N ALA A 60 6.56 -11.16 -23.41
CA ALA A 60 7.90 -10.82 -23.89
C ALA A 60 8.47 -11.86 -24.88
N LYS A 61 8.20 -13.15 -24.66
CA LYS A 61 8.66 -14.23 -25.54
C LYS A 61 7.89 -14.29 -26.86
N SER A 62 6.58 -14.01 -26.84
CA SER A 62 5.77 -13.95 -28.06
C SER A 62 6.19 -12.80 -28.97
N SER A 63 6.60 -11.67 -28.37
CA SER A 63 7.09 -10.48 -29.08
C SER A 63 8.49 -10.62 -29.68
N GLN A 64 9.31 -11.59 -29.23
CA GLN A 64 10.63 -11.88 -29.79
C GLN A 64 10.63 -12.99 -30.84
N SER A 65 9.50 -13.69 -31.01
CA SER A 65 9.36 -14.83 -31.93
C SER A 65 8.60 -14.51 -33.22
N ALA A 66 8.31 -13.22 -33.45
CA ALA A 66 7.66 -12.67 -34.65
C ALA A 66 8.61 -11.72 -35.38
#